data_AF-A0A7J9BDM9-F1
#
_entry.id   AF-A0A7J9BDM9-F1
#
_cell.length_a   1.000
_cell.length_b   1.000
_cell.length_c   1.000
_cell.angle_alpha   90.00
_cell.angle_beta   90.00
_cell.angle_gamma   90.00
#
_symmetry.space_group_name_H-M   'P 1'
#
loop_
_entity.id
_entity.type
_entity.pdbx_description
1 polymer ?
#
loop_
_entity_poly.entity_id
_entity_poly.type
_entity_poly.pdbx_seq_one_letter_code
_entity_poly.pdbx_strand_id
1 'polypeptide(L)'
;RSEEDKSTISALTKECKERVSRFEATDFGYVPRQANEATHGLAKEGRRYESSMYWIEEAPVRVEELEVGKDLLLFSTDGDSEMRGGEKAGEFYPQF
;
A
#
# COMPACT_ATOMS: atom_id res chain seq x y z
N ARG A 1 20.97 35.66 1.45
CA ARG A 1 20.98 35.15 2.83
C ARG A 1 20.82 33.63 2.72
N SER A 2 21.87 32.85 2.93
CA SER A 2 21.76 31.40 2.97
C SER A 2 21.31 31.01 4.38
N GLU A 3 20.02 30.75 4.54
CA GLU A 3 19.53 29.98 5.68
C GLU A 3 20.14 28.59 5.54
N GLU A 4 21.08 28.24 6.42
CA GLU A 4 21.59 26.88 6.49
C GLU A 4 20.40 25.95 6.79
N ASP A 5 20.12 25.06 5.85
CA ASP A 5 19.10 24.03 6.01
C ASP A 5 19.55 23.04 7.07
N LYS A 6 18.92 23.10 8.24
CA LYS A 6 19.21 22.22 9.39
C LYS A 6 18.43 20.92 9.33
N SER A 7 17.62 20.72 8.29
CA SER A 7 16.78 19.53 8.17
C SER A 7 17.62 18.32 7.75
N THR A 8 17.62 17.28 8.58
CA THR A 8 18.33 16.01 8.28
C THR A 8 17.69 15.23 7.12
N ILE A 9 16.48 15.62 6.70
CA ILE A 9 15.73 14.96 5.62
C ILE A 9 15.78 15.73 4.30
N SER A 10 16.45 16.89 4.25
CA SER A 10 16.50 17.75 3.05
C SER A 10 17.13 17.03 1.86
N ALA A 11 18.23 16.30 2.11
CA ALA A 11 18.90 15.47 1.11
C ALA A 11 17.96 14.43 0.51
N LEU A 12 17.23 13.68 1.36
CA LEU A 12 16.25 12.68 0.93
C LEU A 12 15.10 13.33 0.15
N THR A 13 14.60 14.47 0.62
CA THR A 13 13.51 15.19 -0.04
C THR A 13 13.92 15.67 -1.44
N LYS A 14 15.15 16.17 -1.58
CA LYS A 14 15.70 16.60 -2.86
C LYS A 14 15.82 15.42 -3.82
N GLU A 15 16.38 14.31 -3.36
CA GLU A 15 16.51 13.09 -4.16
C GLU A 15 15.14 12.55 -4.62
N CYS A 16 14.15 12.53 -3.72
CA CYS A 16 12.79 12.15 -4.08
C CYS A 16 12.22 13.05 -5.18
N LYS A 17 12.39 14.38 -5.07
CA LYS A 17 11.93 15.34 -6.08
C LYS A 17 12.61 15.14 -7.43
N GLU A 18 13.92 14.87 -7.44
CA GLU A 18 14.69 14.58 -8.66
C GLU A 18 14.25 13.28 -9.35
N ARG A 19 13.75 12.30 -8.59
CA ARG A 19 13.20 11.05 -9.15
C ARG A 19 11.78 11.27 -9.67
N VAL A 20 10.96 12.00 -8.92
CA VAL A 20 9.56 12.32 -9.29
C VAL A 20 9.50 13.11 -10.60
N SER A 21 10.47 13.99 -10.88
CA SER A 21 10.49 14.77 -12.13
C SER A 21 10.66 13.94 -13.40
N ARG A 22 10.95 12.64 -13.29
CA ARG A 22 11.02 11.71 -14.42
C ARG A 22 9.65 11.21 -14.88
N PHE A 23 8.61 11.42 -14.08
CA PHE A 23 7.24 11.05 -14.40
C PHE A 23 6.50 12.24 -15.00
N GLU A 24 5.59 11.98 -15.94
CA GLU A 24 4.78 13.03 -16.57
C GLU A 24 3.81 13.70 -15.57
N ALA A 25 3.25 12.90 -14.65
CA ALA A 25 2.42 13.36 -13.55
C ALA A 25 2.62 12.44 -12.33
N THR A 26 2.45 12.98 -11.12
CA THR A 26 2.53 12.22 -9.87
C THR A 26 1.62 12.84 -8.83
N ASP A 27 0.78 12.01 -8.20
CA ASP A 27 -0.08 12.40 -7.09
C ASP A 27 0.36 11.69 -5.80
N PHE A 28 0.22 12.38 -4.68
CA PHE A 28 0.54 11.84 -3.35
C PHE A 28 -0.72 11.85 -2.50
N GLY A 29 -1.10 10.67 -2.00
CA GLY A 29 -2.26 10.49 -1.12
C GLY A 29 -1.87 9.77 0.16
N TYR A 30 -2.58 10.08 1.24
CA TYR A 30 -2.48 9.31 2.47
C TYR A 30 -3.19 7.97 2.30
N VAL A 31 -2.51 6.88 2.66
CA VAL A 31 -3.06 5.52 2.67
C VAL A 31 -3.02 4.98 4.11
N PRO A 32 -4.15 4.52 4.67
CA PRO A 32 -4.18 3.89 5.99
C PRO A 32 -3.25 2.68 6.06
N ARG A 33 -2.75 2.38 7.26
CA ARG A 33 -1.77 1.31 7.47
C ARG A 33 -2.23 -0.06 6.98
N GLN A 34 -3.52 -0.37 7.14
CA GLN A 34 -4.14 -1.63 6.70
C GLN A 34 -4.08 -1.79 5.16
N ALA A 35 -4.26 -0.69 4.44
CA ALA A 35 -4.17 -0.67 2.98
C ALA A 35 -2.70 -0.71 2.51
N ASN A 36 -1.74 -0.29 3.34
CA ASN A 36 -0.30 -0.27 3.03
C ASN A 36 0.51 -1.38 3.74
N GLU A 37 -0.12 -2.52 4.03
CA GLU A 37 0.48 -3.62 4.79
C GLU A 37 1.73 -4.21 4.13
N ALA A 38 1.75 -4.33 2.80
CA ALA A 38 2.89 -4.87 2.06
C ALA A 38 4.14 -4.01 2.25
N THR A 39 4.03 -2.69 2.04
CA THR A 39 5.12 -1.72 2.31
C THR A 39 5.57 -1.77 3.75
N HIS A 40 4.64 -1.91 4.71
CA HIS A 40 4.98 -2.06 6.12
C HIS A 40 5.75 -3.37 6.40
N GLY A 41 5.37 -4.47 5.73
CA GLY A 41 6.09 -5.75 5.74
C GLY A 41 7.50 -5.61 5.20
N LEU A 42 7.66 -4.96 4.05
CA LEU A 42 8.96 -4.65 3.43
C LEU A 42 9.86 -3.84 4.37
N ALA A 43 9.32 -2.79 5.00
CA ALA A 43 10.07 -1.98 5.96
C ALA A 43 10.47 -2.76 7.23
N LYS A 44 9.71 -3.79 7.61
CA LYS A 44 10.08 -4.69 8.72
C LYS A 44 11.18 -5.67 8.33
N GLU A 45 11.08 -6.29 7.16
CA GLU A 45 12.10 -7.23 6.68
C GLU A 45 13.41 -6.50 6.39
N GLY A 46 13.34 -5.34 5.73
CA GLY A 46 14.50 -4.49 5.44
C GLY A 46 15.30 -4.09 6.68
N ARG A 47 14.65 -3.88 7.83
CA ARG A 47 15.32 -3.55 9.11
C ARG A 47 16.27 -4.63 9.63
N ARG A 48 16.17 -5.86 9.14
CA ARG A 48 17.06 -6.96 9.54
C ARG A 48 18.41 -6.92 8.85
N TYR A 49 18.55 -6.12 7.80
CA TYR A 49 19.78 -5.99 7.04
C TYR A 49 20.53 -4.74 7.48
N GLU A 50 21.84 -4.89 7.67
CA GLU A 50 22.73 -3.80 8.11
C GLU A 50 23.04 -2.81 6.97
N SER A 51 22.94 -3.27 5.73
CA SER A 51 23.14 -2.48 4.51
C SER A 51 21.84 -2.36 3.71
N SER A 52 21.75 -1.29 2.91
CA SER A 52 20.66 -1.11 1.95
C SER A 52 20.68 -2.22 0.91
N MET A 53 19.60 -3.02 0.87
CA MET A 53 19.40 -4.07 -0.12
C MET A 53 18.54 -3.57 -1.27
N TYR A 54 18.92 -3.89 -2.50
CA TYR A 54 18.10 -3.71 -3.69
C TYR A 54 17.45 -5.05 -4.03
N TRP A 55 16.12 -5.07 -4.15
CA TRP A 55 15.41 -6.24 -4.66
C TRP A 55 15.46 -6.17 -6.19
N ILE A 56 16.15 -7.12 -6.80
CA ILE A 56 16.51 -7.07 -8.23
C ILE A 56 15.50 -7.86 -9.08
N GLU A 57 14.81 -8.85 -8.51
CA GLU A 57 13.93 -9.76 -9.27
C GLU A 57 12.55 -9.95 -8.63
N GLU A 58 12.45 -10.45 -7.39
CA GLU A 58 11.16 -10.73 -6.72
C GLU A 58 11.14 -10.24 -5.27
N ALA A 59 9.92 -9.96 -4.76
CA ALA A 59 9.72 -9.61 -3.36
C ALA A 59 9.96 -10.84 -2.47
N PRO A 60 10.43 -10.69 -1.21
CA PRO A 60 10.52 -11.82 -0.31
C PRO A 60 9.16 -12.52 -0.17
N VAL A 61 9.13 -13.85 -0.14
CA VAL A 61 7.92 -14.67 0.02
C VAL A 61 6.99 -14.17 1.14
N ARG A 62 7.56 -13.71 2.26
CA ARG A 62 6.81 -13.16 3.41
C ARG A 62 6.04 -11.88 3.11
N VAL A 63 6.45 -11.14 2.09
CA VAL A 63 5.80 -9.91 1.61
C VAL A 63 4.72 -10.27 0.60
N GLU A 64 4.99 -11.23 -0.29
CA GLU A 64 4.01 -11.74 -1.26
C GLU A 64 2.77 -12.29 -0.55
N GLU A 65 2.95 -13.02 0.55
CA GLU A 65 1.85 -13.52 1.39
C GLU A 65 0.94 -12.40 1.96
N LEU A 66 1.44 -11.18 2.12
CA LEU A 66 0.65 -10.01 2.58
C LEU A 66 -0.20 -9.40 1.45
N GLU A 67 0.13 -9.68 0.20
CA GLU A 67 -0.59 -9.18 -0.99
C GLU A 67 -1.61 -10.20 -1.50
N VAL A 68 -1.26 -11.49 -1.53
CA VAL A 68 -2.12 -12.57 -2.05
C VAL A 68 -3.45 -12.72 -1.30
N GLY A 69 -3.49 -12.40 -0.01
CA GLY A 69 -4.73 -12.42 0.79
C GLY A 69 -5.78 -11.39 0.36
N LYS A 70 -5.42 -10.37 -0.44
CA LYS A 70 -6.31 -9.29 -0.87
C LYS A 70 -7.01 -9.60 -2.19
N ASP A 71 -6.35 -10.33 -3.09
CA ASP A 71 -6.93 -10.73 -4.39
C ASP A 71 -8.06 -11.76 -4.24
N LEU A 72 -8.01 -12.62 -3.21
CA LEU A 72 -9.08 -13.59 -2.92
C LEU A 72 -10.40 -12.94 -2.49
N LEU A 73 -10.39 -11.68 -2.06
CA LEU A 73 -11.61 -10.94 -1.74
C LEU A 73 -12.25 -10.24 -2.96
N LEU A 74 -11.57 -10.20 -4.11
CA LEU A 74 -12.12 -9.68 -5.36
C LEU A 74 -12.76 -10.77 -6.24
N PHE A 75 -12.48 -12.05 -5.99
CA PHE A 75 -13.10 -13.17 -6.72
C PHE A 75 -14.32 -13.78 -6.03
N SER A 76 -14.70 -13.31 -4.84
CA SER A 76 -15.90 -13.79 -4.13
C SER A 76 -17.06 -12.80 -4.24
N THR A 77 -17.43 -12.41 -5.47
CA THR A 77 -18.76 -11.88 -5.74
C THR A 77 -19.45 -12.71 -6.82
N ASP A 78 -20.56 -13.32 -6.39
CA ASP A 78 -21.72 -13.73 -7.17
C ASP A 78 -21.58 -14.90 -8.13
N GLY A 79 -21.80 -16.10 -7.57
CA GLY A 79 -22.01 -17.32 -8.33
C GLY A 79 -22.99 -18.28 -7.66
N ASP A 80 -24.10 -17.79 -7.08
CA ASP A 80 -25.29 -18.62 -6.84
C ASP A 80 -26.54 -17.72 -6.86
N SER A 81 -27.06 -17.53 -8.07
CA SER A 81 -28.40 -16.98 -8.29
C SER A 81 -29.38 -18.15 -8.46
N GLU A 82 -30.01 -18.58 -7.36
CA GLU A 82 -31.28 -19.32 -7.46
C GLU A 82 -32.35 -18.64 -6.59
N MET A 83 -33.27 -17.98 -7.28
CA MET A 83 -34.45 -17.32 -6.73
C MET A 83 -35.39 -18.34 -6.09
N ARG A 84 -35.74 -18.16 -4.81
CA ARG A 84 -37.06 -18.53 -4.30
C ARG A 84 -37.42 -17.71 -3.05
N GLY A 85 -38.62 -17.16 -3.09
CA GLY A 85 -39.03 -16.02 -2.28
C GLY A 85 -39.33 -16.28 -0.81
N GLY A 86 -39.51 -15.18 -0.08
CA GLY A 86 -39.94 -15.16 1.30
C GLY A 86 -39.66 -13.79 1.93
N GLU A 87 -40.67 -13.22 2.56
CA GLU A 87 -40.81 -11.82 2.98
C GLU A 87 -39.93 -11.37 4.16
N LYS A 88 -39.56 -10.06 4.14
CA LYS A 88 -39.30 -9.10 5.26
C LYS A 88 -38.15 -9.45 6.25
N ALA A 89 -37.36 -8.55 6.83
CA ALA A 89 -37.45 -7.13 7.13
C ALA A 89 -36.03 -6.59 7.45
N GLY A 90 -35.88 -5.26 7.57
CA GLY A 90 -34.89 -4.66 8.47
C GLY A 90 -33.78 -3.87 7.78
N GLU A 91 -33.89 -2.55 7.91
CA GLU A 91 -32.85 -1.56 7.64
C GLU A 91 -31.55 -1.89 8.40
N PHE A 92 -30.41 -1.84 7.71
CA PHE A 92 -29.18 -1.31 8.30
C PHE A 92 -28.14 -1.01 7.22
N TYR A 93 -27.91 0.28 6.95
CA TYR A 93 -26.69 0.76 6.29
C TYR A 93 -25.75 1.30 7.37
N PRO A 94 -24.47 0.93 7.39
CA PRO A 94 -23.43 1.81 7.89
C PRO A 94 -22.72 2.47 6.70
N GLN A 95 -22.78 3.79 6.66
CA GLN A 95 -21.73 4.60 6.02
C GLN A 95 -20.45 4.43 6.84
N PHE A 96 -19.31 4.23 6.17
CA PHE A 96 -18.05 4.96 6.34
C PHE A 96 -17.08 4.53 5.23
#